data_AF-A0A7S1D451-F1
#
_entry.id   AF-A0A7S1D451-F1
#
_cell.length_a   1.000
_cell.length_b   1.000
_cell.length_c   1.000
_cell.angle_alpha   90.00
_cell.angle_beta   90.00
_cell.angle_gamma   90.00
#
_symmetry.space_group_name_H-M   'P 1'
#
loop_
_entity.id
_entity.type
_entity.pdbx_description
1 polymer ?
#
loop_
_entity_poly.entity_id
_entity_poly.type
_entity_poly.pdbx_seq_one_letter_code
_entity_poly.pdbx_strand_id
1 'polypeptide(L)'
;LKPIPMSKNAGNRFIVLWWDRLLDTEGRDPIQLHEDRIQITEEHVIHCRKANMYNETFNTDSMVDVMFSRQILSSDLQRVVGQMMCLESSDIKYVREFMENEPLMKYLSGGDASRIPLYRWRHLRDYTLRQDDGRFGTPCVLLNLDDDEDPEESAAIRQETNLTHIEYLIRSKRVIAAGPLHVATPTKDDPASVAVGDLIMFNAKDREAAIEFAENDPRAQAGLYKTMQAHFYNTLDTTGKFCSWHRFDPDQPCRDLQDAMRTWGYPVEDDQT
;
A
#
# COMPACT_ATOMS: atom_id res chain seq x y z
N LEU A 1 -12.50 -26.82 12.96
CA LEU A 1 -12.87 -25.62 12.16
C LEU A 1 -12.42 -25.87 10.74
N LYS A 2 -13.31 -25.77 9.75
CA LYS A 2 -12.89 -25.81 8.34
C LYS A 2 -12.12 -24.50 8.05
N PRO A 3 -10.98 -24.54 7.34
CA PRO A 3 -10.30 -23.32 6.95
C PRO A 3 -11.23 -22.47 6.09
N ILE A 4 -11.21 -21.16 6.32
CA ILE A 4 -11.96 -20.20 5.50
C ILE A 4 -11.52 -20.41 4.04
N PRO A 5 -12.44 -20.61 3.09
CA PRO A 5 -12.07 -20.73 1.69
C PRO A 5 -11.28 -19.48 1.28
N MET A 6 -10.14 -19.68 0.60
CA MET A 6 -9.38 -18.56 0.07
C MET A 6 -10.28 -17.73 -0.85
N SER A 7 -10.10 -16.40 -0.82
CA SER A 7 -10.80 -15.51 -1.73
C SER A 7 -10.66 -16.01 -3.17
N LYS A 8 -11.77 -15.96 -3.93
CA LYS A 8 -11.76 -16.21 -5.37
C LYS A 8 -10.90 -15.21 -6.16
N ASN A 9 -10.53 -14.10 -5.51
CA ASN A 9 -9.71 -13.02 -6.06
C ASN A 9 -8.21 -13.24 -5.83
N ALA A 10 -7.84 -14.33 -5.12
CA ALA A 10 -6.46 -14.65 -4.83
C ALA A 10 -5.64 -14.91 -6.10
N GLY A 11 -4.44 -14.33 -6.16
CA GLY A 11 -3.49 -14.65 -7.24
C GLY A 11 -2.44 -13.59 -7.44
N ASN A 12 -2.81 -12.31 -7.37
CA ASN A 12 -1.89 -11.21 -7.66
C ASN A 12 -2.15 -10.02 -6.76
N ARG A 13 -1.07 -9.41 -6.27
CA ARG A 13 -1.12 -8.15 -5.52
C ARG A 13 -0.67 -7.00 -6.39
N PHE A 14 -1.36 -5.90 -6.26
CA PHE A 14 -1.11 -4.67 -6.96
C PHE A 14 -0.97 -3.54 -5.96
N ILE A 15 0.03 -2.71 -6.17
CA ILE A 15 0.29 -1.53 -5.35
C ILE A 15 -0.05 -0.31 -6.16
N VAL A 16 -0.82 0.56 -5.53
CA VAL A 16 -1.19 1.87 -6.05
C VAL A 16 -0.74 2.89 -5.03
N LEU A 17 0.01 3.89 -5.48
CA LEU A 17 0.31 5.07 -4.68
C LEU A 17 -0.16 6.28 -5.47
N TRP A 18 -0.84 7.19 -4.77
CA TRP A 18 -1.13 8.50 -5.32
C TRP A 18 -0.96 9.57 -4.26
N TRP A 19 -0.62 10.74 -4.78
CA TRP A 19 -0.44 11.97 -4.03
C TRP A 19 -1.46 12.98 -4.56
N ASP A 20 -1.79 13.99 -3.77
CA ASP A 20 -2.57 15.11 -4.29
C ASP A 20 -1.72 15.86 -5.32
N ARG A 21 -2.00 15.67 -6.61
CA ARG A 21 -1.21 16.24 -7.72
C ARG A 21 -1.35 17.75 -7.88
N LEU A 22 -2.35 18.39 -7.28
CA LEU A 22 -2.38 19.86 -7.23
C LEU A 22 -1.35 20.42 -6.24
N LEU A 23 -0.75 19.56 -5.41
CA LEU A 23 0.39 19.87 -4.52
C LEU A 23 1.74 19.55 -5.16
N ASP A 24 1.78 18.71 -6.20
CA ASP A 24 2.98 18.21 -6.90
C ASP A 24 3.10 18.77 -8.32
N THR A 25 2.96 20.08 -8.50
CA THR A 25 3.15 20.73 -9.80
C THR A 25 4.56 21.27 -10.02
N GLU A 26 5.41 21.36 -8.99
CA GLU A 26 6.74 22.00 -9.11
C GLU A 26 7.80 21.49 -8.11
N GLY A 27 7.71 20.26 -7.60
CA GLY A 27 8.75 19.71 -6.71
C GLY A 27 8.94 20.47 -5.38
N ARG A 28 7.85 21.05 -4.83
CA ARG A 28 7.86 21.76 -3.55
C ARG A 28 8.05 20.79 -2.37
N ASP A 29 8.70 21.28 -1.32
CA ASP A 29 8.91 20.52 -0.08
C ASP A 29 7.56 20.12 0.54
N PRO A 30 7.32 18.82 0.83
CA PRO A 30 6.12 18.31 1.49
C PRO A 30 5.72 19.01 2.82
N ILE A 31 6.62 19.79 3.44
CA ILE A 31 6.34 20.59 4.64
C ILE A 31 5.41 21.79 4.35
N GLN A 32 5.40 22.29 3.11
CA GLN A 32 4.62 23.48 2.71
C GLN A 32 3.15 23.19 2.37
N LEU A 33 2.69 21.97 2.62
CA LEU A 33 1.36 21.47 2.25
C LEU A 33 0.36 21.74 3.38
N HIS A 34 -0.48 22.79 3.25
CA HIS A 34 -1.37 23.27 4.32
C HIS A 34 -2.87 22.97 4.12
N GLU A 35 -3.27 22.15 3.15
CA GLU A 35 -4.70 21.83 2.89
C GLU A 35 -5.01 20.33 3.02
N ASP A 36 -5.93 19.96 3.92
CA ASP A 36 -6.41 18.58 4.17
C ASP A 36 -7.36 18.10 3.06
N ARG A 37 -6.84 17.91 1.84
CA ARG A 37 -7.64 17.50 0.67
C ARG A 37 -7.80 15.99 0.52
N ILE A 38 -6.96 15.21 1.22
CA ILE A 38 -7.04 13.74 1.27
C ILE A 38 -7.48 13.32 2.68
N GLN A 39 -8.59 13.87 3.15
CA GLN A 39 -9.26 13.34 4.33
C GLN A 39 -10.00 12.06 3.95
N ILE A 40 -9.87 10.99 4.74
CA ILE A 40 -10.67 9.78 4.55
C ILE A 40 -12.14 10.18 4.59
N THR A 41 -12.86 9.84 3.52
CA THR A 41 -14.31 9.95 3.49
C THR A 41 -14.92 8.61 3.89
N GLU A 42 -16.13 8.67 4.45
CA GLU A 42 -16.95 7.49 4.69
C GLU A 42 -17.12 6.66 3.41
N GLU A 43 -17.26 7.34 2.27
CA GLU A 43 -17.38 6.72 0.95
C GLU A 43 -16.16 5.85 0.58
N HIS A 44 -14.93 6.29 0.87
CA HIS A 44 -13.72 5.50 0.62
C HIS A 44 -13.73 4.20 1.43
N VAL A 45 -14.04 4.30 2.72
CA VAL A 45 -14.06 3.14 3.62
C VAL A 45 -15.13 2.15 3.19
N ILE A 46 -16.32 2.64 2.83
CA ILE A 46 -17.41 1.82 2.30
C ILE A 46 -17.00 1.15 0.99
N HIS A 47 -16.35 1.88 0.07
CA HIS A 47 -15.88 1.34 -1.21
C HIS A 47 -14.91 0.17 -1.00
N CYS A 48 -13.92 0.34 -0.13
CA CYS A 48 -12.97 -0.70 0.23
C CYS A 48 -13.66 -1.90 0.91
N ARG A 49 -14.58 -1.64 1.84
CA ARG A 49 -15.29 -2.70 2.57
C ARG A 49 -16.21 -3.50 1.64
N LYS A 50 -16.93 -2.84 0.74
CA LYS A 50 -17.79 -3.49 -0.26
C LYS A 50 -16.99 -4.44 -1.14
N ALA A 51 -15.78 -4.06 -1.56
CA ALA A 51 -14.90 -4.93 -2.33
C ALA A 51 -14.49 -6.18 -1.54
N ASN A 52 -14.16 -6.03 -0.25
CA ASN A 52 -13.78 -7.12 0.64
C ASN A 52 -14.93 -8.03 1.08
N MET A 53 -16.17 -7.55 1.00
CA MET A 53 -17.36 -8.25 1.49
C MET A 53 -17.99 -9.18 0.44
N TYR A 54 -17.21 -10.16 -0.02
CA TYR A 54 -17.77 -11.23 -0.85
C TYR A 54 -18.68 -12.14 -0.02
N ASN A 55 -19.97 -12.18 -0.37
CA ASN A 55 -20.87 -13.27 0.00
C ASN A 55 -21.99 -13.41 -1.04
N GLU A 56 -22.69 -14.54 -1.01
CA GLU A 56 -23.75 -14.90 -1.96
C GLU A 56 -24.95 -13.94 -1.96
N THR A 57 -25.06 -13.05 -0.98
CA THR A 57 -26.22 -12.17 -0.76
C THR A 57 -25.95 -10.69 -1.00
N PHE A 58 -24.71 -10.21 -0.92
CA PHE A 58 -24.37 -8.78 -0.97
C PHE A 58 -23.45 -8.38 -2.12
N ASN A 59 -22.44 -9.19 -2.46
CA ASN A 59 -21.49 -8.83 -3.51
C ASN A 59 -20.86 -10.08 -4.15
N THR A 60 -21.63 -10.77 -4.98
CA THR A 60 -21.16 -11.95 -5.74
C THR A 60 -20.13 -11.59 -6.80
N ASP A 61 -20.08 -10.32 -7.21
CA ASP A 61 -19.38 -9.88 -8.41
C ASP A 61 -18.05 -9.19 -8.09
N SER A 62 -17.74 -8.92 -6.82
CA SER A 62 -16.43 -8.33 -6.45
C SER A 62 -15.29 -9.22 -6.94
N MET A 63 -14.39 -8.62 -7.73
CA MET A 63 -13.19 -9.27 -8.26
C MET A 63 -11.89 -8.69 -7.66
N VAL A 64 -12.00 -7.85 -6.63
CA VAL A 64 -10.87 -7.18 -5.97
C VAL A 64 -11.04 -7.29 -4.46
N ASP A 65 -9.97 -7.68 -3.77
CA ASP A 65 -9.85 -7.54 -2.32
C ASP A 65 -8.89 -6.40 -2.00
N VAL A 66 -9.25 -5.52 -1.07
CA VAL A 66 -8.35 -4.50 -0.54
C VAL A 66 -7.63 -5.05 0.68
N MET A 67 -6.35 -5.37 0.51
CA MET A 67 -5.49 -5.95 1.55
C MET A 67 -5.12 -4.93 2.62
N PHE A 68 -4.82 -3.70 2.20
CA PHE A 68 -4.66 -2.54 3.06
C PHE A 68 -4.89 -1.25 2.27
N SER A 69 -5.26 -0.20 2.97
CA SER A 69 -5.41 1.18 2.50
C SER A 69 -4.82 2.09 3.58
N ARG A 70 -3.65 2.68 3.30
CA ARG A 70 -2.85 3.43 4.27
C ARG A 70 -2.67 4.87 3.80
N GLN A 71 -2.96 5.82 4.68
CA GLN A 71 -2.71 7.23 4.42
C GLN A 71 -1.20 7.52 4.49
N ILE A 72 -0.67 8.20 3.48
CA ILE A 72 0.70 8.69 3.47
C ILE A 72 0.71 10.05 4.17
N LEU A 73 1.66 10.25 5.09
CA LEU A 73 1.76 11.42 5.92
C LEU A 73 2.83 12.40 5.42
N SER A 74 2.63 13.68 5.69
CA SER A 74 3.65 14.72 5.60
C SER A 74 4.82 14.42 6.55
N SER A 75 5.95 15.09 6.35
CA SER A 75 7.14 14.95 7.19
C SER A 75 6.96 15.43 8.63
N ASP A 76 5.98 16.30 8.90
CA ASP A 76 5.57 16.69 10.25
C ASP A 76 4.65 15.66 10.93
N LEU A 77 4.27 14.59 10.21
CA LEU A 77 3.37 13.52 10.64
C LEU A 77 1.95 13.97 11.00
N GLN A 78 1.57 15.21 10.67
CA GLN A 78 0.29 15.79 11.08
C GLN A 78 -0.76 15.78 9.96
N ARG A 79 -0.34 15.70 8.69
CA ARG A 79 -1.24 15.87 7.54
C ARG A 79 -1.15 14.68 6.61
N VAL A 80 -2.24 14.43 5.90
CA VAL A 80 -2.34 13.35 4.92
C VAL A 80 -2.05 13.92 3.53
N VAL A 81 -1.01 13.41 2.90
CA VAL A 81 -0.48 13.94 1.61
C VAL A 81 -0.62 12.94 0.46
N GLY A 82 -1.07 11.72 0.76
CA GLY A 82 -1.29 10.68 -0.23
C GLY A 82 -1.99 9.47 0.35
N GLN A 83 -2.17 8.46 -0.50
CA GLN A 83 -2.74 7.18 -0.13
C GLN A 83 -1.95 6.07 -0.82
N MET A 84 -1.75 4.97 -0.10
CA MET A 84 -1.20 3.73 -0.61
C MET A 84 -2.22 2.62 -0.42
N MET A 85 -2.53 1.89 -1.50
CA MET A 85 -3.39 0.71 -1.45
C MET A 85 -2.66 -0.53 -1.94
N CYS A 86 -2.94 -1.66 -1.29
CA CYS A 86 -2.64 -2.99 -1.82
C CYS A 86 -3.96 -3.68 -2.20
N LEU A 87 -4.09 -3.98 -3.49
CA LEU A 87 -5.25 -4.60 -4.08
C LEU A 87 -4.89 -6.02 -4.51
N GLU A 88 -5.69 -7.02 -4.16
CA GLU A 88 -5.54 -8.39 -4.62
C GLU A 88 -6.64 -8.73 -5.63
N SER A 89 -6.23 -9.22 -6.80
CA SER A 89 -7.17 -9.59 -7.87
C SER A 89 -6.56 -10.64 -8.80
N SER A 90 -7.42 -11.36 -9.51
CA SER A 90 -7.00 -12.30 -10.55
C SER A 90 -6.51 -11.60 -11.83
N ASP A 91 -7.02 -10.40 -12.13
CA ASP A 91 -6.77 -9.67 -13.38
C ASP A 91 -6.65 -8.16 -13.10
N ILE A 92 -5.67 -7.52 -13.73
CA ILE A 92 -5.42 -6.08 -13.61
C ILE A 92 -6.63 -5.23 -14.04
N LYS A 93 -7.47 -5.73 -14.96
CA LYS A 93 -8.65 -4.97 -15.43
C LYS A 93 -9.60 -4.64 -14.29
N TYR A 94 -9.81 -5.58 -13.36
CA TYR A 94 -10.70 -5.38 -12.21
C TYR A 94 -10.12 -4.38 -11.23
N VAL A 95 -8.79 -4.36 -11.11
CA VAL A 95 -8.06 -3.37 -10.31
C VAL A 95 -8.25 -1.97 -10.88
N ARG A 96 -8.13 -1.80 -12.20
CA ARG A 96 -8.37 -0.52 -12.88
C ARG A 96 -9.81 -0.06 -12.75
N GLU A 97 -10.78 -0.94 -12.95
CA GLU A 97 -12.21 -0.62 -12.76
C GLU A 97 -12.53 -0.23 -11.31
N PHE A 98 -11.94 -0.93 -10.34
CA PHE A 98 -12.06 -0.59 -8.92
C PHE A 98 -11.48 0.80 -8.62
N MET A 99 -10.30 1.11 -9.18
CA MET A 99 -9.60 2.39 -9.06
C MET A 99 -10.40 3.54 -9.68
N GLU A 100 -10.90 3.39 -10.90
CA GLU A 100 -11.73 4.38 -11.59
C GLU A 100 -12.98 4.76 -10.78
N ASN A 101 -13.45 3.85 -9.92
CA ASN A 101 -14.59 4.06 -9.06
C ASN A 101 -14.27 4.49 -7.63
N GLU A 102 -13.00 4.52 -7.26
CA GLU A 102 -12.54 4.84 -5.91
C GLU A 102 -12.82 6.33 -5.60
N PRO A 103 -13.54 6.67 -4.51
CA PRO A 103 -13.97 8.04 -4.22
C PRO A 103 -12.84 9.07 -4.13
N LEU A 104 -11.71 8.74 -3.47
CA LEU A 104 -10.58 9.68 -3.36
C LEU A 104 -9.93 9.91 -4.72
N MET A 105 -9.80 8.87 -5.54
CA MET A 105 -9.28 8.97 -6.89
C MET A 105 -10.20 9.79 -7.78
N LYS A 106 -11.52 9.56 -7.73
CA LYS A 106 -12.51 10.39 -8.43
C LYS A 106 -12.38 11.86 -8.06
N TYR A 107 -12.21 12.14 -6.76
CA TYR A 107 -12.03 13.49 -6.26
C TYR A 107 -10.72 14.14 -6.76
N LEU A 108 -9.60 13.40 -6.76
CA LEU A 108 -8.28 13.94 -7.08
C LEU A 108 -7.96 13.98 -8.59
N SER A 109 -8.40 12.97 -9.36
CA SER A 109 -8.06 12.82 -10.78
C SER A 109 -9.26 12.91 -11.72
N GLY A 110 -10.47 13.15 -11.21
CA GLY A 110 -11.70 13.08 -12.00
C GLY A 110 -12.06 11.66 -12.43
N GLY A 111 -11.43 10.64 -11.82
CA GLY A 111 -11.62 9.22 -12.15
C GLY A 111 -10.65 8.70 -13.21
N ASP A 112 -9.70 9.51 -13.69
CA ASP A 112 -8.67 9.05 -14.63
C ASP A 112 -7.59 8.24 -13.90
N ALA A 113 -7.81 6.93 -13.80
CA ALA A 113 -6.87 5.98 -13.21
C ALA A 113 -5.62 5.72 -14.09
N SER A 114 -5.63 6.12 -15.38
CA SER A 114 -4.51 5.86 -16.30
C SER A 114 -3.24 6.60 -15.89
N ARG A 115 -3.41 7.69 -15.13
CA ARG A 115 -2.33 8.55 -14.68
C ARG A 115 -1.71 8.11 -13.36
N ILE A 116 -2.31 7.15 -12.66
CA ILE A 116 -1.85 6.70 -11.35
C ILE A 116 -0.89 5.51 -11.55
N PRO A 117 0.33 5.56 -10.98
CA PRO A 117 1.23 4.41 -11.02
C PRO A 117 0.58 3.17 -10.41
N LEU A 118 0.58 2.09 -11.18
CA LEU A 118 0.04 0.79 -10.81
C LEU A 118 1.11 -0.26 -11.05
N TYR A 119 1.53 -0.92 -9.98
CA TYR A 119 2.58 -1.93 -10.02
C TYR A 119 2.04 -3.27 -9.56
N ARG A 120 2.55 -4.36 -10.13
CA ARG A 120 2.34 -5.70 -9.57
C ARG A 120 3.38 -5.93 -8.48
N TRP A 121 2.94 -6.19 -7.26
CA TRP A 121 3.84 -6.39 -6.13
C TRP A 121 4.04 -7.87 -5.83
N ARG A 122 5.29 -8.34 -5.95
CA ARG A 122 5.66 -9.71 -5.60
C ARG A 122 6.16 -9.72 -4.16
N HIS A 123 5.21 -9.64 -3.21
CA HIS A 123 5.50 -9.66 -1.78
C HIS A 123 6.35 -10.89 -1.37
N LEU A 124 7.44 -10.62 -0.66
CA LEU A 124 8.31 -11.64 -0.07
C LEU A 124 7.56 -12.32 1.07
N ARG A 125 7.25 -13.60 0.89
CA ARG A 125 6.58 -14.43 1.90
C ARG A 125 7.59 -15.13 2.81
N ASP A 126 8.57 -14.38 3.30
CA ASP A 126 9.58 -14.89 4.23
C ASP A 126 9.13 -14.66 5.68
N TYR A 127 9.03 -15.73 6.46
CA TYR A 127 8.58 -15.68 7.86
C TYR A 127 9.64 -15.10 8.80
N THR A 128 10.88 -14.96 8.34
CA THR A 128 11.97 -14.32 9.09
C THR A 128 11.93 -12.80 9.00
N LEU A 129 11.21 -12.25 8.01
CA LEU A 129 10.84 -10.84 8.00
C LEU A 129 9.85 -10.57 9.13
N ARG A 130 10.09 -9.49 9.86
CA ARG A 130 9.36 -9.18 11.07
C ARG A 130 8.03 -8.50 10.73
N GLN A 131 6.96 -9.27 10.59
CA GLN A 131 5.61 -8.78 10.32
C GLN A 131 4.91 -8.09 11.52
N ASP A 132 5.67 -7.40 12.39
CA ASP A 132 5.16 -6.71 13.59
C ASP A 132 5.24 -5.19 13.38
N ASP A 133 4.08 -4.54 13.37
CA ASP A 133 3.87 -3.12 13.07
C ASP A 133 4.04 -2.19 14.29
N GLY A 134 4.32 -2.72 15.49
CA GLY A 134 4.13 -1.98 16.74
C GLY A 134 5.37 -1.73 17.62
N ARG A 135 6.60 -2.02 17.15
CA ARG A 135 7.80 -1.92 18.01
C ARG A 135 8.96 -1.22 17.31
N PHE A 136 9.44 -0.13 17.92
CA PHE A 136 10.67 0.62 17.61
C PHE A 136 10.65 1.55 16.38
N GLY A 137 9.55 2.26 16.14
CA GLY A 137 9.55 3.37 15.19
C GLY A 137 8.16 3.77 14.74
N THR A 138 8.13 4.77 13.87
CA THR A 138 6.98 5.15 13.06
C THR A 138 7.05 4.35 11.76
N PRO A 139 5.93 3.75 11.30
CA PRO A 139 5.91 3.02 10.04
C PRO A 139 6.21 3.93 8.85
N CYS A 140 7.09 3.46 8.00
CA CYS A 140 7.58 4.11 6.80
C CYS A 140 7.43 3.16 5.62
N VAL A 141 7.08 3.72 4.46
CA VAL A 141 7.16 3.06 3.17
C VAL A 141 8.34 3.65 2.41
N LEU A 142 9.15 2.77 1.84
CA LEU A 142 10.21 3.10 0.89
C LEU A 142 9.76 2.60 -0.49
N LEU A 143 9.64 3.54 -1.42
CA LEU A 143 9.40 3.30 -2.84
C LEU A 143 10.69 3.59 -3.59
N ASN A 144 11.36 2.53 -4.03
CA ASN A 144 12.58 2.62 -4.81
C ASN A 144 12.28 2.20 -6.25
N LEU A 145 12.63 3.03 -7.22
CA LEU A 145 12.46 2.74 -8.65
C LEU A 145 13.85 2.59 -9.28
N ASP A 146 13.98 1.54 -10.09
CA ASP A 146 15.22 1.22 -10.78
C ASP A 146 15.59 2.31 -11.77
N ASP A 147 16.87 2.33 -12.17
CA ASP A 147 17.25 3.06 -13.37
C ASP A 147 16.72 2.36 -14.62
N ASP A 148 15.95 3.11 -15.40
CA ASP A 148 15.29 2.68 -16.62
C ASP A 148 16.14 2.95 -17.88
N GLU A 149 17.30 3.61 -17.73
CA GLU A 149 18.22 3.89 -18.84
C GLU A 149 18.93 2.64 -19.36
N ASP A 150 19.29 1.71 -18.48
CA ASP A 150 19.85 0.40 -18.85
C ASP A 150 19.15 -0.75 -18.08
N PRO A 151 18.05 -1.31 -18.63
CA PRO A 151 17.32 -2.39 -18.01
C PRO A 151 18.12 -3.69 -17.86
N GLU A 152 19.12 -3.94 -18.71
CA GLU A 152 19.96 -5.15 -18.63
C GLU A 152 20.94 -5.05 -17.45
N GLU A 153 21.56 -3.88 -17.28
CA GLU A 153 22.41 -3.58 -16.12
C GLU A 153 21.60 -3.63 -14.81
N SER A 154 20.43 -2.98 -14.76
CA SER A 154 19.53 -3.02 -13.60
C SER A 154 19.14 -4.47 -13.23
N ALA A 155 18.86 -5.32 -14.23
CA ALA A 155 18.56 -6.73 -13.99
C ALA A 155 19.77 -7.51 -13.46
N ALA A 156 20.98 -7.24 -13.97
CA ALA A 156 22.22 -7.85 -13.49
C ALA A 156 22.51 -7.47 -12.04
N ILE A 157 22.43 -6.17 -11.70
CA ILE A 157 22.62 -5.68 -10.33
C ILE A 157 21.60 -6.33 -9.39
N ARG A 158 20.32 -6.41 -9.80
CA ARG A 158 19.28 -7.11 -9.02
C ARG A 158 19.65 -8.56 -8.73
N GLN A 159 20.14 -9.29 -9.73
CA GLN A 159 20.52 -10.68 -9.59
C GLN A 159 21.71 -10.86 -8.64
N GLU A 160 22.75 -10.04 -8.79
CA GLU A 160 23.98 -10.10 -7.99
C GLU A 160 23.73 -9.73 -6.53
N THR A 161 22.91 -8.70 -6.29
CA THR A 161 22.63 -8.17 -4.94
C THR A 161 21.46 -8.85 -4.23
N ASN A 162 20.72 -9.76 -4.88
CA ASN A 162 19.48 -10.30 -4.33
C ASN A 162 19.65 -10.94 -2.95
N LEU A 163 20.71 -11.74 -2.76
CA LEU A 163 20.96 -12.42 -1.49
C LEU A 163 21.35 -11.43 -0.39
N THR A 164 22.27 -10.52 -0.67
CA THR A 164 22.73 -9.52 0.32
C THR A 164 21.62 -8.54 0.69
N HIS A 165 20.78 -8.14 -0.26
CA HIS A 165 19.58 -7.35 -0.03
C HIS A 165 18.60 -8.05 0.93
N ILE A 166 18.23 -9.31 0.65
CA ILE A 166 17.32 -10.08 1.52
C ILE A 166 17.92 -10.24 2.92
N GLU A 167 19.21 -10.58 3.02
CA GLU A 167 19.90 -10.69 4.31
C GLU A 167 19.89 -9.36 5.08
N TYR A 168 20.09 -8.23 4.40
CA TYR A 168 20.02 -6.90 4.99
C TYR A 168 18.63 -6.62 5.58
N LEU A 169 17.56 -6.89 4.80
CA LEU A 169 16.17 -6.72 5.26
C LEU A 169 15.88 -7.55 6.51
N ILE A 170 16.30 -8.83 6.53
CA ILE A 170 16.11 -9.73 7.68
C ILE A 170 16.91 -9.24 8.90
N ARG A 171 18.19 -8.91 8.72
CA ARG A 171 19.08 -8.47 9.81
C ARG A 171 18.62 -7.16 10.45
N SER A 172 17.96 -6.29 9.68
CA SER A 172 17.42 -5.02 10.19
C SER A 172 16.41 -5.21 11.33
N LYS A 173 15.62 -6.30 11.30
CA LYS A 173 14.48 -6.56 12.21
C LYS A 173 13.44 -5.41 12.28
N ARG A 174 13.41 -4.57 11.24
CA ARG A 174 12.52 -3.40 11.10
C ARG A 174 11.46 -3.58 10.01
N VAL A 175 11.67 -4.49 9.07
CA VAL A 175 10.82 -4.69 7.88
C VAL A 175 9.52 -5.39 8.24
N ILE A 176 8.39 -4.71 7.98
CA ILE A 176 7.01 -5.18 8.14
C ILE A 176 6.61 -6.05 6.94
N ALA A 177 6.85 -5.53 5.73
CA ALA A 177 6.56 -6.21 4.47
C ALA A 177 7.50 -5.67 3.38
N ALA A 178 7.92 -6.51 2.45
CA ALA A 178 8.81 -6.08 1.38
C ALA A 178 8.59 -6.89 0.11
N GLY A 179 8.95 -6.33 -1.04
CA GLY A 179 9.12 -7.10 -2.25
C GLY A 179 9.21 -6.26 -3.51
N PRO A 180 9.69 -6.86 -4.60
CA PRO A 180 9.87 -6.17 -5.87
C PRO A 180 8.54 -5.78 -6.52
N LEU A 181 8.52 -4.55 -7.01
CA LEU A 181 7.51 -4.01 -7.90
C LEU A 181 7.83 -4.43 -9.33
N HIS A 182 6.81 -4.90 -10.04
CA HIS A 182 6.90 -5.28 -11.43
C HIS A 182 5.93 -4.47 -12.27
N VAL A 183 6.21 -4.34 -13.56
CA VAL A 183 5.25 -3.80 -14.53
C VAL A 183 3.93 -4.56 -14.42
N ALA A 184 2.84 -3.83 -14.27
CA ALA A 184 1.52 -4.41 -14.15
C ALA A 184 0.97 -4.81 -15.52
N THR A 185 1.25 -6.05 -15.93
CA THR A 185 0.71 -6.71 -17.13
C THR A 185 -0.59 -7.46 -16.80
N PRO A 186 -1.34 -7.99 -17.80
CA PRO A 186 -2.53 -8.81 -17.53
C PRO A 186 -2.24 -10.09 -16.74
N THR A 187 -1.15 -10.79 -17.04
CA THR A 187 -0.77 -12.06 -16.39
C THR A 187 0.57 -11.95 -15.68
N LYS A 188 0.72 -12.67 -14.56
CA LYS A 188 1.93 -12.61 -13.73
C LYS A 188 3.19 -13.13 -14.44
N ASP A 189 3.01 -14.09 -15.34
CA ASP A 189 4.08 -14.80 -16.05
C ASP A 189 4.39 -14.17 -17.41
N ASP A 190 3.79 -13.02 -17.71
CA ASP A 190 4.14 -12.22 -18.88
C ASP A 190 5.63 -11.85 -18.83
N PRO A 191 6.43 -12.13 -19.88
CA PRO A 191 7.83 -11.71 -19.95
C PRO A 191 8.02 -10.19 -19.77
N ALA A 192 7.02 -9.38 -20.13
CA ALA A 192 7.05 -7.93 -19.92
C ALA A 192 6.80 -7.52 -18.46
N SER A 193 6.34 -8.43 -17.58
CA SER A 193 6.23 -8.22 -16.14
C SER A 193 7.62 -8.31 -15.50
N VAL A 194 8.51 -7.41 -15.87
CA VAL A 194 9.87 -7.27 -15.31
C VAL A 194 9.85 -6.45 -14.02
N ALA A 195 10.85 -6.65 -13.17
CA ALA A 195 11.03 -5.84 -11.95
C ALA A 195 11.45 -4.41 -12.34
N VAL A 196 10.89 -3.42 -11.67
CA VAL A 196 11.11 -1.97 -11.94
C VAL A 196 11.35 -1.17 -10.67
N GLY A 197 11.43 -1.84 -9.53
CA GLY A 197 11.54 -1.20 -8.24
C GLY A 197 11.29 -2.14 -7.08
N ASP A 198 11.34 -1.61 -5.88
CA ASP A 198 11.02 -2.31 -4.64
C ASP A 198 10.09 -1.45 -3.78
N LEU A 199 9.14 -2.11 -3.13
CA LEU A 199 8.33 -1.53 -2.07
C LEU A 199 8.72 -2.19 -0.75
N ILE A 200 9.14 -1.38 0.21
CA ILE A 200 9.56 -1.85 1.53
C ILE A 200 8.80 -1.05 2.59
N MET A 201 7.98 -1.74 3.38
CA MET A 201 7.32 -1.21 4.56
C MET A 201 8.14 -1.59 5.78
N PHE A 202 8.56 -0.62 6.58
CA PHE A 202 9.46 -0.83 7.71
C PHE A 202 9.24 0.22 8.81
N ASN A 203 9.68 -0.06 10.03
CA ASN A 203 9.67 0.91 11.12
C ASN A 203 10.97 1.72 11.14
N ALA A 204 10.85 3.05 11.16
CA ALA A 204 11.96 3.98 11.31
C ALA A 204 11.73 4.88 12.53
N LYS A 205 12.80 5.19 13.27
CA LYS A 205 12.68 6.05 14.46
C LYS A 205 12.30 7.49 14.09
N ASP A 206 12.94 7.99 13.05
CA ASP A 206 12.86 9.35 12.54
C ASP A 206 13.26 9.33 11.06
N ARG A 207 13.22 10.51 10.41
CA ARG A 207 13.51 10.65 8.98
C ARG A 207 14.94 10.25 8.66
N GLU A 208 15.89 10.64 9.49
CA GLU A 208 17.30 10.34 9.33
C GLU A 208 17.56 8.83 9.36
N ALA A 209 16.93 8.11 10.30
CA ALA A 209 17.01 6.66 10.35
C ALA A 209 16.35 5.96 9.14
N ALA A 210 15.32 6.57 8.55
CA ALA A 210 14.69 6.07 7.32
C ALA A 210 15.61 6.24 6.11
N ILE A 211 16.27 7.39 6.00
CA ILE A 211 17.27 7.68 4.95
C ILE A 211 18.47 6.73 5.10
N GLU A 212 19.03 6.61 6.30
CA GLU A 212 20.13 5.70 6.59
C GLU A 212 19.79 4.25 6.23
N PHE A 213 18.56 3.81 6.50
CA PHE A 213 18.10 2.48 6.11
C PHE A 213 18.07 2.32 4.58
N ALA A 214 17.54 3.31 3.86
CA ALA A 214 17.47 3.26 2.40
C ALA A 214 18.86 3.29 1.74
N GLU A 215 19.77 4.16 2.20
CA GLU A 215 21.12 4.32 1.65
C GLU A 215 22.05 3.12 1.94
N ASN A 216 21.76 2.36 3.00
CA ASN A 216 22.53 1.17 3.36
C ASN A 216 21.98 -0.12 2.73
N ASP A 217 20.93 -0.06 1.92
CA ASP A 217 20.48 -1.21 1.13
C ASP A 217 21.58 -1.60 0.13
N PRO A 218 22.03 -2.87 0.07
CA PRO A 218 23.01 -3.32 -0.91
C PRO A 218 22.66 -2.98 -2.36
N ARG A 219 21.37 -2.92 -2.71
CA ARG A 219 20.92 -2.49 -4.04
C ARG A 219 21.14 -1.00 -4.28
N ALA A 220 20.89 -0.16 -3.27
CA ALA A 220 21.16 1.27 -3.34
C ALA A 220 22.66 1.52 -3.46
N GLN A 221 23.48 0.83 -2.67
CA GLN A 221 24.95 0.94 -2.73
C GLN A 221 25.53 0.48 -4.06
N ALA A 222 24.88 -0.47 -4.73
CA ALA A 222 25.25 -0.93 -6.07
C ALA A 222 24.74 -0.01 -7.19
N GLY A 223 24.01 1.07 -6.87
CA GLY A 223 23.51 2.03 -7.85
C GLY A 223 22.26 1.60 -8.62
N LEU A 224 21.51 0.61 -8.12
CA LEU A 224 20.32 0.10 -8.82
C LEU A 224 19.21 1.16 -9.00
N TYR A 225 19.03 2.02 -8.00
CA TYR A 225 17.86 2.89 -7.92
C TYR A 225 18.15 4.29 -8.44
N LYS A 226 17.36 4.71 -9.44
CA LYS A 226 17.33 6.10 -9.93
C LYS A 226 16.60 7.02 -8.97
N THR A 227 15.53 6.53 -8.36
CA THR A 227 14.69 7.29 -7.43
C THR A 227 14.43 6.47 -6.17
N MET A 228 14.65 7.08 -5.00
CA MET A 228 14.28 6.52 -3.70
C MET A 228 13.43 7.51 -2.94
N GLN A 229 12.25 7.08 -2.49
CA GLN A 229 11.31 7.93 -1.76
C GLN A 229 10.87 7.25 -0.47
N ALA A 230 11.14 7.90 0.66
CA ALA A 230 10.72 7.44 1.98
C ALA A 230 9.57 8.32 2.50
N HIS A 231 8.46 7.68 2.87
CA HIS A 231 7.29 8.36 3.43
C HIS A 231 6.77 7.65 4.67
N PHE A 232 6.46 8.40 5.72
CA PHE A 232 5.71 7.87 6.84
C PHE A 232 4.25 7.65 6.43
N TYR A 233 3.61 6.64 7.02
CA TYR A 233 2.20 6.36 6.77
C TYR A 233 1.44 6.11 8.08
N ASN A 234 0.12 6.25 8.06
CA ASN A 234 -0.72 6.01 9.22
C ASN A 234 -0.85 4.50 9.52
N THR A 235 -0.67 4.09 10.77
CA THR A 235 -0.90 2.71 11.24
C THR A 235 -2.36 2.31 11.20
N LEU A 236 -3.30 3.24 11.02
CA LEU A 236 -4.69 2.93 10.78
C LEU A 236 -4.88 2.35 9.37
N ASP A 237 -5.52 1.18 9.26
CA ASP A 237 -5.91 0.61 7.98
C ASP A 237 -7.34 1.06 7.64
N THR A 238 -7.51 1.79 6.55
CA THR A 238 -8.77 2.45 6.20
C THR A 238 -9.67 1.60 5.31
N THR A 239 -9.40 0.30 5.25
CA THR A 239 -10.20 -0.67 4.47
C THR A 239 -11.58 -0.95 5.06
N GLY A 240 -11.81 -0.58 6.32
CA GLY A 240 -12.96 -1.04 7.10
C GLY A 240 -12.91 -2.54 7.42
N LYS A 241 -11.78 -3.21 7.17
CA LYS A 241 -11.60 -4.63 7.51
C LYS A 241 -11.58 -4.84 9.02
N PHE A 242 -10.98 -3.91 9.74
CA PHE A 242 -10.91 -3.89 11.20
C PHE A 242 -11.70 -2.67 11.71
N CYS A 243 -12.93 -2.88 12.15
CA CYS A 243 -13.65 -1.89 12.95
C CYS A 243 -13.32 -2.16 14.42
N SER A 244 -12.11 -1.78 14.85
CA SER A 244 -11.74 -1.94 16.26
C SER A 244 -12.27 -0.75 17.05
N TRP A 245 -12.77 -1.02 18.26
CA TRP A 245 -13.10 0.04 19.21
C TRP A 245 -11.83 0.81 19.55
N HIS A 246 -11.85 2.12 19.35
CA HIS A 246 -10.76 2.97 19.83
C HIS A 246 -10.79 2.97 21.37
N ARG A 247 -9.94 2.14 21.97
CA ARG A 247 -9.94 1.80 23.40
C ARG A 247 -9.93 3.00 24.35
N PHE A 248 -9.39 4.13 23.89
CA PHE A 248 -9.19 5.33 24.71
C PHE A 248 -10.11 6.50 24.32
N ASP A 249 -10.90 6.35 23.26
CA ASP A 249 -11.79 7.39 22.75
C ASP A 249 -12.93 6.74 21.93
N PRO A 250 -13.98 6.23 22.58
CA PRO A 250 -15.04 5.45 21.94
C PRO A 250 -15.94 6.27 20.99
N ASP A 251 -15.77 7.59 20.93
CA ASP A 251 -16.52 8.50 20.05
C ASP A 251 -15.76 8.82 18.75
N GLN A 252 -14.64 8.15 18.49
CA GLN A 252 -13.91 8.24 17.22
C GLN A 252 -14.64 7.52 16.06
N PRO A 253 -14.29 7.86 14.79
CA PRO A 253 -15.04 7.50 13.57
C PRO A 253 -15.29 6.00 13.35
N CYS A 254 -14.65 5.11 14.12
CA CYS A 254 -14.97 3.69 14.12
C CYS A 254 -16.41 3.40 14.61
N ARG A 255 -16.97 4.20 15.51
CA ARG A 255 -18.36 4.05 15.98
C ARG A 255 -19.37 4.51 14.93
N ASP A 256 -19.13 5.66 14.32
CA ASP A 256 -19.95 6.17 13.21
C ASP A 256 -19.94 5.19 12.04
N LEU A 257 -18.76 4.63 11.72
CA LEU A 257 -18.62 3.59 10.71
C LEU A 257 -19.38 2.31 11.09
N GLN A 258 -19.33 1.88 12.35
CA GLN A 258 -20.09 0.71 12.81
C GLN A 258 -21.61 0.94 12.72
N ASP A 259 -22.10 2.11 13.13
CA ASP A 259 -23.52 2.44 13.11
C ASP A 259 -24.04 2.67 11.68
N ALA A 260 -23.24 3.26 10.81
CA ALA A 260 -23.52 3.37 9.38
C ALA A 260 -23.57 1.97 8.73
N MET A 261 -22.58 1.12 9.02
CA MET A 261 -22.57 -0.27 8.56
C MET A 261 -23.80 -1.04 9.02
N ARG A 262 -24.19 -0.90 10.29
CA ARG A 262 -25.41 -1.54 10.85
C ARG A 262 -26.68 -1.02 10.16
N THR A 263 -26.76 0.29 9.92
CA THR A 263 -27.89 0.93 9.22
C THR A 263 -28.08 0.40 7.80
N TRP A 264 -26.98 0.06 7.11
CA TRP A 264 -27.01 -0.53 5.77
C TRP A 264 -27.11 -2.06 5.75
N GLY A 265 -27.35 -2.68 6.90
CA GLY A 265 -27.56 -4.14 7.01
C GLY A 265 -26.28 -4.96 6.94
N TYR A 266 -25.11 -4.35 7.14
CA TYR A 266 -23.84 -5.05 7.19
C TYR A 266 -23.63 -5.74 8.56
N PRO A 267 -23.04 -6.95 8.59
CA PRO A 267 -22.67 -7.60 9.84
C PRO A 267 -21.51 -6.82 10.48
N VAL A 268 -21.75 -6.32 11.69
CA VAL A 268 -20.79 -5.53 12.50
C VAL A 268 -20.37 -6.24 13.78
N GLU A 269 -20.91 -7.43 14.01
CA GLU A 269 -20.64 -8.31 15.16
C GLU A 269 -19.80 -9.50 14.68
N ASP A 270 -18.66 -9.23 14.04
CA ASP A 270 -17.70 -10.29 13.72
C ASP A 270 -16.78 -10.51 14.91
N ASP A 271 -17.01 -11.60 15.64
CA ASP A 271 -16.24 -12.02 16.81
C ASP A 271 -14.75 -12.32 16.49
N GLN A 272 -14.36 -12.27 15.21
CA GLN A 272 -13.03 -12.65 14.72
C GLN A 272 -12.08 -11.47 14.44
N THR A 273 -12.46 -10.23 14.73
CA THR A 273 -11.57 -9.05 14.67
C THR A 273 -11.24 -8.48 16.04
#